data_AF-A0A0F1ESQ9-F1
#
_entry.id   AF-A0A0F1ESQ9-F1
#
_cell.length_a   1.000
_cell.length_b   1.000
_cell.length_c   1.000
_cell.angle_alpha   90.00
_cell.angle_beta   90.00
_cell.angle_gamma   90.00
#
_symmetry.space_group_name_H-M   'P 1'
#
loop_
_entity.id
_entity.type
_entity.pdbx_description
1 polymer ?
#
loop_
_entity_poly.entity_id
_entity_poly.type
_entity_poly.pdbx_seq_one_letter_code
_entity_poly.pdbx_strand_id
1 'polypeptide(L)'
;MHSVGTPMLWGGFAVVVLIMLAIDLFLQGRRGAHGMTMKQAAAWSLVWVTLSLLFCAAFWWYLASTEGRAVADPQALAFLTGYLIEKALAVDNVFVWLMLFSYFAVPAALQRRVLVYGVLGAIILRTIMIFAGSWLITQFEWLLYVFGAFLLFTGVKMALAKEDGSAIGDRPLVKWIRGHLRMTDKIESEHFFVRKNGLLFATPLLLVLILVELSDVIFAVDSIPAIFAVTTDPFIVLTSNLFAILGLRAMYFLLAGAAERFSMLKYGLSVILVFIGIKMLIVDFYHIPIAISLGVVFGILIVTLIINTWVNRQHDKKQQA
;
A
#
# COMPACT_ATOMS: atom_id res chain seq x y z
N MET A 1 -23.38 -14.10 -4.56
CA MET A 1 -22.13 -14.17 -3.77
C MET A 1 -22.47 -13.89 -2.31
N HIS A 2 -22.14 -14.80 -1.39
CA HIS A 2 -22.29 -14.59 0.05
C HIS A 2 -21.04 -13.86 0.58
N SER A 3 -21.13 -12.55 0.81
CA SER A 3 -20.10 -11.84 1.58
C SER A 3 -20.29 -12.19 3.05
N VAL A 4 -19.19 -12.46 3.77
CA VAL A 4 -19.23 -12.58 5.24
C VAL A 4 -19.45 -11.22 5.91
N GLY A 5 -19.38 -10.11 5.17
CA GLY A 5 -19.62 -8.78 5.66
C GLY A 5 -21.09 -8.53 6.01
N THR A 6 -21.52 -8.89 7.22
CA THR A 6 -22.81 -8.46 7.76
C THR A 6 -22.79 -6.96 8.04
N PRO A 7 -23.95 -6.27 8.06
CA PRO A 7 -24.01 -4.85 8.42
C PRO A 7 -23.35 -4.55 9.78
N MET A 8 -23.41 -5.51 10.72
CA MET A 8 -22.74 -5.43 12.01
C MET A 8 -21.22 -5.49 11.90
N LEU A 9 -20.67 -6.38 11.07
CA LEU A 9 -19.22 -6.46 10.82
C LEU A 9 -18.69 -5.22 10.10
N TRP A 10 -19.44 -4.71 9.11
CA TRP A 10 -19.12 -3.45 8.43
C TRP A 10 -19.11 -2.26 9.41
N GLY A 11 -20.15 -2.15 10.25
CA GLY A 11 -20.22 -1.11 11.28
C GLY A 11 -19.10 -1.22 12.30
N GLY A 12 -18.85 -2.42 12.83
CA GLY A 12 -17.76 -2.68 13.78
C GLY A 12 -16.39 -2.36 13.19
N PHE A 13 -16.14 -2.78 11.95
CA PHE A 13 -14.90 -2.46 11.24
C PHE A 13 -14.74 -0.96 11.00
N ALA A 14 -15.79 -0.26 10.56
CA ALA A 14 -15.73 1.19 10.38
C ALA A 14 -15.39 1.91 11.69
N VAL A 15 -15.96 1.49 12.82
CA VAL A 15 -15.61 2.02 14.15
C VAL A 15 -14.14 1.75 14.48
N VAL A 16 -13.64 0.53 14.25
CA VAL A 16 -12.22 0.18 14.46
C VAL A 16 -11.31 1.06 13.60
N VAL A 17 -11.61 1.24 12.31
CA VAL A 17 -10.84 2.10 11.40
C VAL A 17 -10.88 3.55 11.87
N LEU A 18 -12.03 4.08 12.29
CA LEU A 18 -12.14 5.44 12.81
C LEU A 18 -11.30 5.63 14.08
N ILE A 19 -11.32 4.66 14.99
CA ILE A 19 -10.47 4.68 16.20
C ILE A 19 -8.99 4.62 15.80
N MET A 20 -8.61 3.74 14.87
CA MET A 20 -7.24 3.62 14.38
C MET A 20 -6.77 4.92 13.72
N LEU A 21 -7.59 5.52 12.87
CA LEU A 21 -7.32 6.82 12.27
C LEU A 21 -7.23 7.92 13.33
N ALA A 22 -8.10 7.93 14.33
CA ALA A 22 -8.02 8.87 15.43
C ALA A 22 -6.70 8.71 16.21
N ILE A 23 -6.28 7.49 16.53
CA ILE A 23 -4.99 7.22 17.18
C ILE A 23 -3.83 7.69 16.29
N ASP A 24 -3.86 7.39 15.00
CA ASP A 24 -2.83 7.81 14.05
C ASP A 24 -2.77 9.35 13.95
N LEU A 25 -3.89 10.04 13.85
CA LEU A 25 -3.96 11.49 13.74
C LEU A 25 -3.61 12.21 15.05
N PHE A 26 -4.22 11.83 16.18
CA PHE A 26 -4.10 12.54 17.45
C PHE A 26 -2.83 12.16 18.23
N LEU A 27 -2.48 10.87 18.31
CA LEU A 27 -1.36 10.43 19.14
C LEU A 27 0.00 10.75 18.51
N GLN A 28 0.09 10.64 17.18
CA GLN A 28 1.32 10.97 16.45
C GLN A 28 1.34 12.43 15.98
N GLY A 29 0.20 13.13 15.90
CA GLY A 29 0.12 14.57 15.61
C GLY A 29 0.67 15.47 16.72
N ARG A 30 0.68 15.02 17.98
CA ARG A 30 1.18 15.79 19.14
C ARG A 30 2.70 15.79 19.31
N ARG A 31 3.44 14.89 18.64
CA ARG A 31 4.91 14.85 18.71
C ARG A 31 5.46 15.79 17.65
N GLY A 32 6.03 16.91 18.08
CA GLY A 32 6.35 18.12 17.29
C GLY A 32 7.26 17.94 16.05
N ALA A 33 7.84 19.05 15.57
CA ALA A 33 8.53 19.18 14.27
C ALA A 33 9.75 18.27 14.01
N HIS A 34 10.12 17.38 14.93
CA HIS A 34 11.21 16.42 14.76
C HIS A 34 10.69 15.12 14.14
N GLY A 35 11.31 14.67 13.05
CA GLY A 35 10.98 13.42 12.38
C GLY A 35 11.00 12.21 13.33
N MET A 36 10.28 11.14 12.95
CA MET A 36 10.23 9.92 13.75
C MET A 36 11.58 9.20 13.69
N THR A 37 12.14 8.82 14.85
CA THR A 37 13.38 8.03 14.86
C THR A 37 13.11 6.62 14.33
N MET A 38 14.12 5.96 13.76
CA MET A 38 13.97 4.60 13.21
C MET A 38 13.45 3.59 14.25
N LYS A 39 13.88 3.71 15.52
CA LYS A 39 13.38 2.86 16.63
C LYS A 39 11.91 3.09 16.91
N GLN A 40 11.45 4.35 16.88
CA GLN A 40 10.04 4.68 17.06
C GLN A 40 9.21 4.21 15.87
N ALA A 41 9.72 4.38 14.64
CA ALA A 41 9.08 3.91 13.42
C ALA A 41 8.91 2.39 13.43
N ALA A 42 9.93 1.64 13.85
CA ALA A 42 9.87 0.19 14.01
C ALA A 42 8.83 -0.22 15.06
N ALA A 43 8.82 0.43 16.23
CA ALA A 43 7.85 0.15 17.29
C ALA A 43 6.40 0.41 16.82
N TRP A 44 6.15 1.53 16.14
CA TRP A 44 4.84 1.83 15.57
C TRP A 44 4.45 0.84 14.48
N SER A 45 5.38 0.49 13.58
CA SER A 45 5.13 -0.54 12.57
C SER A 45 4.75 -1.87 13.21
N LEU A 46 5.43 -2.27 14.29
CA LEU A 46 5.10 -3.49 15.04
C LEU A 46 3.71 -3.40 15.68
N VAL A 47 3.33 -2.26 16.26
CA VAL A 47 1.98 -2.04 16.81
C VAL A 47 0.92 -2.23 15.73
N TRP A 48 1.10 -1.64 14.54
CA TRP A 48 0.14 -1.77 13.44
C TRP A 48 0.03 -3.22 12.91
N VAL A 49 1.16 -3.92 12.79
CA VAL A 49 1.17 -5.33 12.40
C VAL A 49 0.45 -6.18 13.45
N THR A 50 0.78 -6.02 14.72
CA THR A 50 0.14 -6.76 15.82
C THR A 50 -1.36 -6.50 15.86
N LEU A 51 -1.80 -5.25 15.67
CA LEU A 51 -3.23 -4.91 15.65
C LEU A 51 -3.95 -5.57 14.48
N SER A 52 -3.31 -5.66 13.31
CA SER A 52 -3.85 -6.37 12.14
C SER A 52 -3.98 -7.88 12.39
N LEU A 53 -2.99 -8.48 13.05
CA LEU A 53 -3.03 -9.90 13.43
C LEU A 53 -4.07 -10.18 14.51
N LEU A 54 -4.23 -9.29 15.49
CA LEU A 54 -5.28 -9.38 16.51
C LEU A 54 -6.66 -9.26 15.88
N PHE A 55 -6.86 -8.34 14.92
CA PHE A 55 -8.09 -8.27 14.16
C PHE A 55 -8.36 -9.58 13.42
N CYS A 56 -7.37 -10.14 12.72
CA CYS A 56 -7.52 -11.42 12.04
C CYS A 56 -7.92 -12.56 13.00
N ALA A 57 -7.30 -12.63 14.18
CA ALA A 57 -7.60 -13.64 15.19
C ALA A 57 -9.01 -13.45 15.77
N ALA A 58 -9.41 -12.21 16.06
CA ALA A 58 -10.76 -11.89 16.54
C ALA A 58 -11.83 -12.18 15.46
N PHE A 59 -11.54 -11.84 14.21
CA PHE A 59 -12.40 -12.13 13.07
C PHE A 59 -12.57 -13.63 12.85
N TRP A 60 -11.47 -14.39 12.92
CA TRP A 60 -11.51 -15.86 12.87
C TRP A 60 -12.32 -16.43 14.02
N TRP A 61 -12.13 -15.97 15.25
CA TRP A 61 -12.86 -16.46 16.41
C TRP A 61 -14.36 -16.16 16.32
N TYR A 62 -14.72 -14.97 15.85
CA TYR A 62 -16.11 -14.59 15.59
C TYR A 62 -16.75 -15.54 14.56
N LEU A 63 -16.14 -15.69 13.38
CA LEU A 63 -16.66 -16.58 12.33
C LEU A 63 -16.69 -18.05 12.77
N ALA A 64 -15.68 -18.51 13.50
CA ALA A 64 -15.64 -19.88 14.00
C ALA A 64 -16.78 -20.17 14.99
N SER A 65 -17.25 -19.14 15.71
CA SER A 65 -18.33 -19.25 16.68
C SER A 65 -19.72 -19.11 16.04
N THR A 66 -19.87 -18.34 14.95
CA THR A 66 -21.16 -18.09 14.30
C THR A 66 -21.41 -19.00 13.10
N GLU A 67 -20.42 -19.16 12.21
CA GLU A 67 -20.52 -19.87 10.93
C GLU A 67 -19.74 -21.20 10.91
N GLY A 68 -18.88 -21.41 11.92
CA GLY A 68 -18.04 -22.60 12.05
C GLY A 68 -16.66 -22.48 11.39
N ARG A 69 -15.76 -23.42 11.74
CA ARG A 69 -14.35 -23.40 11.29
C ARG A 69 -14.17 -23.53 9.78
N ALA A 70 -15.06 -24.27 9.12
CA ALA A 70 -15.02 -24.45 7.67
C ALA A 70 -15.12 -23.13 6.89
N VAL A 71 -15.81 -22.12 7.46
CA VAL A 71 -15.88 -20.76 6.89
C VAL A 71 -14.78 -19.88 7.47
N ALA A 72 -14.50 -19.97 8.77
CA ALA A 72 -13.53 -19.10 9.42
C ALA A 72 -12.09 -19.27 8.87
N ASP A 73 -11.64 -20.51 8.68
CA ASP A 73 -10.28 -20.83 8.25
C ASP A 73 -9.92 -20.21 6.89
N PRO A 74 -10.68 -20.43 5.80
CA PRO A 74 -10.36 -19.83 4.51
C PRO A 74 -10.44 -18.30 4.52
N GLN A 75 -11.38 -17.71 5.27
CA GLN A 75 -11.55 -16.25 5.32
C GLN A 75 -10.41 -15.56 6.09
N ALA A 76 -9.94 -16.15 7.18
CA ALA A 76 -8.76 -15.66 7.90
C ALA A 76 -7.48 -15.81 7.06
N LEU A 77 -7.32 -16.92 6.35
CA LEU A 77 -6.21 -17.11 5.42
C LEU A 77 -6.27 -16.11 4.26
N ALA A 78 -7.45 -15.83 3.73
CA ALA A 78 -7.64 -14.82 2.70
C ALA A 78 -7.26 -13.43 3.22
N PHE A 79 -7.68 -13.07 4.44
CA PHE A 79 -7.28 -11.81 5.08
C PHE A 79 -5.77 -11.71 5.24
N LEU A 80 -5.11 -12.75 5.77
CA LEU A 80 -3.65 -12.73 5.98
C LEU A 80 -2.87 -12.67 4.68
N THR A 81 -3.28 -13.45 3.69
CA THR A 81 -2.65 -13.47 2.35
C THR A 81 -2.80 -12.10 1.71
N GLY A 82 -4.00 -11.53 1.76
CA GLY A 82 -4.29 -10.21 1.25
C GLY A 82 -3.51 -9.10 1.94
N TYR A 83 -3.50 -9.13 3.27
CA TYR A 83 -2.75 -8.19 4.08
C TYR A 83 -1.26 -8.25 3.74
N LEU A 84 -0.67 -9.44 3.58
CA LEU A 84 0.75 -9.57 3.23
C LEU A 84 1.06 -9.07 1.82
N ILE A 85 0.21 -9.38 0.83
CA ILE A 85 0.37 -8.88 -0.55
C ILE A 85 0.31 -7.35 -0.55
N GLU A 86 -0.71 -6.77 0.07
CA GLU A 86 -0.87 -5.32 0.15
C GLU A 86 0.24 -4.66 0.97
N LYS A 87 0.70 -5.28 2.06
CA LYS A 87 1.80 -4.76 2.87
C LYS A 87 3.12 -4.77 2.11
N ALA A 88 3.36 -5.79 1.29
CA ALA A 88 4.53 -5.87 0.43
C ALA A 88 4.49 -4.80 -0.66
N LEU A 89 3.34 -4.65 -1.34
CA LEU A 89 3.11 -3.65 -2.39
C LEU A 89 3.18 -2.22 -1.85
N ALA A 90 2.72 -2.00 -0.62
CA ALA A 90 2.78 -0.70 0.05
C ALA A 90 4.22 -0.16 0.22
N VAL A 91 5.24 -1.03 0.20
CA VAL A 91 6.65 -0.60 0.24
C VAL A 91 7.03 0.15 -1.04
N ASP A 92 6.57 -0.30 -2.20
CA ASP A 92 6.80 0.39 -3.48
C ASP A 92 6.12 1.76 -3.50
N ASN A 93 4.92 1.87 -2.90
CA ASN A 93 4.23 3.15 -2.75
C ASN A 93 5.07 4.13 -1.92
N VAL A 94 5.66 3.66 -0.82
CA VAL A 94 6.54 4.46 0.04
C VAL A 94 7.80 4.93 -0.72
N PHE A 95 8.39 4.10 -1.57
CA PHE A 95 9.52 4.52 -2.40
C PHE A 95 9.16 5.65 -3.36
N VAL A 96 7.98 5.58 -3.99
CA VAL A 96 7.49 6.69 -4.82
C VAL A 96 7.28 7.96 -4.00
N TRP A 97 6.79 7.84 -2.76
CA TRP A 97 6.67 9.00 -1.87
C TRP A 97 8.03 9.62 -1.57
N LEU A 98 9.05 8.80 -1.26
CA LEU A 98 10.42 9.28 -1.03
C LEU A 98 10.98 10.00 -2.26
N MET A 99 10.79 9.44 -3.45
CA MET A 99 11.23 10.06 -4.70
C MET A 99 10.52 11.39 -4.97
N LEU A 100 9.21 11.46 -4.76
CA LEU A 100 8.44 12.71 -4.92
C LEU A 100 8.89 13.78 -3.91
N PHE A 101 9.04 13.42 -2.63
CA PHE A 101 9.49 14.38 -1.63
C PHE A 101 10.91 14.86 -1.86
N SER A 102 11.80 13.98 -2.34
CA SER A 102 13.17 14.36 -2.73
C SER A 102 13.17 15.29 -3.94
N TYR A 103 12.42 14.96 -5.00
CA TYR A 103 12.32 15.76 -6.22
C TYR A 103 11.79 17.18 -5.97
N PHE A 104 10.75 17.31 -5.14
CA PHE A 104 10.17 18.61 -4.79
C PHE A 104 10.84 19.26 -3.57
N ALA A 105 11.93 18.67 -3.04
CA ALA A 105 12.66 19.12 -1.87
C ALA A 105 11.74 19.46 -0.67
N VAL A 106 10.75 18.61 -0.40
CA VAL A 106 9.74 18.84 0.65
C VAL A 106 10.40 18.71 2.03
N PRO A 107 10.37 19.76 2.87
CA PRO A 107 10.93 19.71 4.22
C PRO A 107 10.30 18.59 5.07
N ALA A 108 11.11 17.90 5.88
CA ALA A 108 10.66 16.78 6.72
C ALA A 108 9.45 17.10 7.62
N ALA A 109 9.36 18.35 8.11
CA ALA A 109 8.23 18.81 8.92
C ALA A 109 6.90 18.77 8.14
N LEU A 110 6.94 19.03 6.83
CA LEU A 110 5.77 19.08 5.94
C LEU A 110 5.43 17.72 5.31
N GLN A 111 6.43 16.83 5.16
CA GLN A 111 6.21 15.47 4.64
C GLN A 111 5.13 14.75 5.45
N ARG A 112 5.18 14.82 6.79
CA ARG A 112 4.16 14.25 7.68
C ARG A 112 2.75 14.68 7.32
N ARG A 113 2.55 15.96 6.98
CA ARG A 113 1.23 16.48 6.61
C ARG A 113 0.75 15.83 5.33
N VAL A 114 1.60 15.79 4.30
CA VAL A 114 1.27 15.11 3.03
C VAL A 114 0.99 13.63 3.25
N LEU A 115 1.78 12.93 4.07
CA LEU A 115 1.55 11.52 4.41
C LEU A 115 0.17 11.29 5.05
N VAL A 116 -0.26 12.17 5.96
CA VAL A 116 -1.56 12.05 6.63
C VAL A 116 -2.71 12.19 5.63
N TYR A 117 -2.70 13.26 4.81
CA TYR A 117 -3.73 13.44 3.80
C TYR A 117 -3.64 12.38 2.70
N GLY A 118 -2.43 11.94 2.37
CA GLY A 118 -2.11 10.87 1.43
C GLY A 118 -2.73 9.53 1.84
N VAL A 119 -2.60 9.15 3.11
CA VAL A 119 -3.23 7.93 3.64
C VAL A 119 -4.75 8.07 3.63
N LEU A 120 -5.30 9.21 4.03
CA LEU A 120 -6.74 9.43 4.02
C LEU A 120 -7.34 9.37 2.61
N GLY A 121 -6.69 9.99 1.62
CA GLY A 121 -7.11 9.93 0.23
C GLY A 121 -6.98 8.51 -0.34
N ALA A 122 -5.86 7.82 -0.09
CA ALA A 122 -5.67 6.43 -0.49
C ALA A 122 -6.78 5.51 0.06
N ILE A 123 -7.16 5.66 1.34
CA ILE A 123 -8.28 4.89 1.94
C ILE A 123 -9.58 5.11 1.15
N ILE A 124 -9.92 6.35 0.83
CA ILE A 124 -11.14 6.69 0.10
C ILE A 124 -11.09 6.13 -1.32
N LEU A 125 -10.02 6.43 -2.06
CA LEU A 125 -9.85 6.03 -3.45
C LEU A 125 -9.84 4.50 -3.57
N ARG A 126 -9.13 3.80 -2.69
CA ARG A 126 -9.13 2.33 -2.69
C ARG A 126 -10.45 1.73 -2.30
N THR A 127 -11.16 2.32 -1.33
CA THR A 127 -12.52 1.87 -1.02
C THR A 127 -13.41 1.94 -2.27
N ILE A 128 -13.36 3.05 -3.00
CA ILE A 128 -14.10 3.21 -4.27
C ILE A 128 -13.66 2.18 -5.30
N MET A 129 -12.35 2.03 -5.54
CA MET A 129 -11.82 1.09 -6.54
C MET A 129 -12.10 -0.38 -6.20
N ILE A 130 -12.07 -0.76 -4.92
CA ILE A 130 -12.36 -2.12 -4.46
C ILE A 130 -13.83 -2.44 -4.68
N PHE A 131 -14.75 -1.54 -4.33
CA PHE A 131 -16.17 -1.76 -4.60
C PHE A 131 -16.46 -1.77 -6.09
N ALA A 132 -15.87 -0.86 -6.86
CA ALA A 132 -16.00 -0.83 -8.32
C ALA A 132 -15.44 -2.12 -8.96
N GLY A 133 -14.27 -2.58 -8.52
CA GLY A 133 -13.63 -3.81 -8.99
C GLY A 133 -14.43 -5.06 -8.61
N SER A 134 -14.94 -5.13 -7.38
CA SER A 134 -15.79 -6.23 -6.92
C SER A 134 -17.06 -6.30 -7.78
N TRP A 135 -17.73 -5.15 -7.99
CA TRP A 135 -18.88 -5.06 -8.87
C TRP A 135 -18.54 -5.52 -10.29
N LEU A 136 -17.43 -5.06 -10.85
CA LEU A 136 -17.02 -5.41 -12.21
C LEU A 136 -16.73 -6.91 -12.38
N ILE A 137 -16.05 -7.53 -11.41
CA ILE A 137 -15.76 -8.98 -11.42
C ILE A 137 -17.05 -9.79 -11.32
N THR A 138 -18.04 -9.34 -10.52
CA THR A 138 -19.32 -10.05 -10.44
C THR A 138 -20.10 -10.07 -11.75
N GLN A 139 -19.86 -9.09 -12.64
CA GLN A 139 -20.50 -9.02 -13.96
C GLN A 139 -19.65 -9.69 -15.05
N PHE A 140 -18.34 -9.68 -14.89
CA PHE A 140 -17.38 -10.12 -15.91
C PHE A 140 -16.32 -11.04 -15.31
N GLU A 141 -16.63 -12.33 -15.17
CA GLU A 141 -15.68 -13.31 -14.62
C GLU A 141 -14.40 -13.44 -15.48
N TRP A 142 -14.52 -13.28 -16.80
CA TRP A 142 -13.37 -13.30 -17.72
C TRP A 142 -12.35 -12.19 -17.44
N LEU A 143 -12.73 -11.15 -16.70
CA LEU A 143 -11.84 -10.07 -16.31
C LEU A 143 -10.69 -10.56 -15.42
N LEU A 144 -10.88 -11.65 -14.67
CA LEU A 144 -9.80 -12.26 -13.88
C LEU A 144 -8.63 -12.70 -14.77
N TYR A 145 -8.88 -13.10 -16.02
CA TYR A 145 -7.82 -13.44 -16.98
C TYR A 145 -7.08 -12.19 -17.47
N VAL A 146 -7.80 -11.10 -17.72
CA VAL A 146 -7.20 -9.81 -18.11
C VAL A 146 -6.29 -9.32 -16.99
N PHE A 147 -6.79 -9.39 -15.76
CA PHE A 147 -6.04 -9.10 -14.55
C PHE A 147 -4.82 -10.00 -14.38
N GLY A 148 -4.95 -11.31 -14.59
CA GLY A 148 -3.83 -12.24 -14.54
C GLY A 148 -2.74 -11.93 -15.58
N ALA A 149 -3.14 -11.66 -16.83
CA ALA A 149 -2.22 -11.27 -17.90
C ALA A 149 -1.55 -9.92 -17.62
N PHE A 150 -2.31 -8.97 -17.06
CA PHE A 150 -1.80 -7.66 -16.65
C PHE A 150 -0.74 -7.80 -15.54
N LEU A 151 -1.01 -8.57 -14.49
CA LEU A 151 -0.05 -8.84 -13.40
C LEU A 151 1.21 -9.56 -13.87
N LEU A 152 1.07 -10.52 -14.78
CA LEU A 152 2.22 -11.16 -15.41
C LEU A 152 3.08 -10.13 -16.15
N PHE A 153 2.44 -9.29 -16.95
CA PHE A 153 3.13 -8.24 -17.69
C PHE A 153 3.82 -7.25 -16.77
N THR A 154 3.15 -6.74 -15.74
CA THR A 154 3.73 -5.75 -14.81
C THR A 154 4.83 -6.37 -13.96
N GLY A 155 4.66 -7.60 -13.48
CA GLY A 155 5.70 -8.35 -12.77
C GLY A 155 6.97 -8.56 -13.61
N VAL A 156 6.83 -9.09 -14.84
CA VAL A 156 7.97 -9.30 -15.74
C VAL A 156 8.64 -7.98 -16.12
N LYS A 157 7.85 -6.95 -16.46
CA LYS A 157 8.37 -5.62 -16.77
C LYS A 157 9.14 -5.04 -15.59
N MET A 158 8.65 -5.22 -14.37
CA MET A 158 9.32 -4.74 -13.17
C MET A 158 10.68 -5.43 -12.97
N ALA A 159 10.77 -6.74 -13.17
CA ALA A 159 12.04 -7.47 -13.08
C ALA A 159 13.06 -7.06 -14.15
N LEU A 160 12.60 -6.76 -15.37
CA LEU A 160 13.46 -6.42 -16.52
C LEU A 160 13.75 -4.93 -16.65
N ALA A 161 12.98 -4.07 -15.99
CA ALA A 161 13.21 -2.64 -16.00
C ALA A 161 14.54 -2.33 -15.32
N LYS A 162 15.54 -1.97 -16.12
CA LYS A 162 16.77 -1.33 -15.64
C LYS A 162 16.40 -0.09 -14.85
N GLU A 163 17.16 0.21 -13.80
CA GLU A 163 17.04 1.42 -13.00
C GLU A 163 17.40 2.65 -13.83
N ASP A 164 16.62 2.95 -14.86
CA ASP A 164 16.64 4.24 -15.48
C ASP A 164 15.97 5.17 -14.48
N GLY A 165 16.80 5.93 -13.77
CA GLY A 165 16.45 6.98 -12.81
C GLY A 165 15.66 8.15 -13.43
N SER A 166 14.77 7.87 -14.38
CA SER A 166 13.81 8.82 -14.91
C SER A 166 12.80 9.14 -13.81
N ALA A 167 13.14 10.21 -13.10
CA ALA A 167 12.32 10.82 -12.07
C ALA A 167 10.88 11.00 -12.57
N ILE A 168 9.92 10.53 -11.78
CA ILE A 168 8.48 10.75 -11.98
C ILE A 168 8.17 12.25 -12.15
N GLY A 169 9.05 13.13 -11.67
CA GLY A 169 8.98 14.58 -11.81
C GLY A 169 9.07 15.11 -13.25
N ASP A 170 9.55 14.34 -14.23
CA ASP A 170 9.79 14.85 -15.60
C ASP A 170 8.65 14.59 -16.60
N ARG A 171 7.48 14.14 -16.14
CA ARG A 171 6.38 13.76 -17.04
C ARG A 171 5.45 14.93 -17.43
N PRO A 172 4.87 14.88 -18.65
CA PRO A 172 3.81 15.80 -19.11
C PRO A 172 2.65 15.96 -18.13
N LEU A 173 2.43 14.97 -17.25
CA LEU A 173 1.45 15.02 -16.17
C LEU A 173 1.70 16.20 -15.21
N VAL A 174 2.95 16.44 -14.78
CA VAL A 174 3.28 17.57 -13.88
C VAL A 174 3.04 18.90 -14.58
N LYS A 175 3.43 19.01 -15.86
CA LYS A 175 3.18 20.19 -16.70
C LYS A 175 1.67 20.43 -16.90
N TRP A 176 0.89 19.38 -17.12
CA TRP A 176 -0.56 19.46 -17.29
C TRP A 176 -1.27 19.94 -16.02
N ILE A 177 -0.90 19.38 -14.85
CA ILE A 177 -1.44 19.81 -13.56
C ILE A 177 -1.03 21.27 -13.26
N ARG A 178 0.23 21.64 -13.54
CA ARG A 178 0.71 23.03 -13.35
C ARG A 178 0.07 24.03 -14.31
N GLY A 179 -0.38 23.57 -15.49
CA GLY A 179 -1.17 24.38 -16.42
C GLY A 179 -2.63 24.57 -15.97
N HIS A 180 -3.22 23.60 -15.28
CA HIS A 180 -4.61 23.66 -14.80
C HIS A 180 -4.78 24.33 -13.42
N LEU A 181 -3.73 24.34 -12.60
CA LEU A 181 -3.77 24.92 -11.26
C LEU A 181 -2.98 26.24 -11.19
N ARG A 182 -3.59 27.27 -10.60
CA ARG A 182 -2.89 28.50 -10.23
C ARG A 182 -1.92 28.19 -9.08
N MET A 183 -0.65 27.99 -9.38
CA MET A 183 0.36 27.59 -8.37
C MET A 183 1.31 28.72 -7.96
N THR A 184 1.79 28.65 -6.71
CA THR A 184 2.94 29.44 -6.25
C THR A 184 4.26 28.76 -6.62
N ASP A 185 5.32 29.55 -6.87
CA ASP A 185 6.64 28.99 -7.24
C ASP A 185 7.43 28.43 -6.05
N LYS A 186 7.09 28.85 -4.82
CA LYS A 186 7.72 28.39 -3.58
C LYS A 186 6.71 27.76 -2.64
N ILE A 187 7.19 26.85 -1.81
CA ILE A 187 6.43 26.31 -0.67
C ILE A 187 6.27 27.43 0.34
N GLU A 188 5.06 27.95 0.47
CA GLU A 188 4.73 29.00 1.43
C GLU A 188 4.06 28.38 2.68
N SER A 189 4.86 28.21 3.74
CA SER A 189 4.40 27.67 5.03
C SER A 189 3.84 26.24 4.92
N GLU A 190 2.95 25.86 5.84
CA GLU A 190 2.31 24.53 5.89
C GLU A 190 1.02 24.43 5.07
N HIS A 191 0.59 25.51 4.42
CA HIS A 191 -0.73 25.58 3.79
C HIS A 191 -0.72 24.97 2.38
N PHE A 192 -1.74 24.17 2.06
CA PHE A 192 -1.95 23.66 0.69
C PHE A 192 -2.46 24.73 -0.27
N PHE A 193 -3.13 25.75 0.27
CA PHE A 193 -3.63 26.89 -0.47
C PHE A 193 -3.23 28.18 0.21
N VAL A 194 -2.82 29.17 -0.58
CA VAL A 194 -2.50 30.52 -0.12
C VAL A 194 -3.33 31.51 -0.93
N ARG A 195 -3.94 32.49 -0.26
CA ARG A 195 -4.60 33.60 -0.96
C ARG A 195 -3.59 34.69 -1.25
N LYS A 196 -3.41 35.02 -2.53
CA LYS A 196 -2.64 36.21 -2.97
C LYS A 196 -3.54 37.08 -3.84
N ASN A 197 -3.62 38.37 -3.53
CA ASN A 197 -4.41 39.36 -4.26
C ASN A 197 -5.88 38.94 -4.48
N GLY A 198 -6.51 38.37 -3.44
CA GLY A 198 -7.91 37.92 -3.50
C GLY A 198 -8.16 36.60 -4.24
N LEU A 199 -7.12 36.02 -4.87
CA LEU A 199 -7.21 34.76 -5.61
C LEU A 199 -6.56 33.61 -4.82
N LEU A 200 -7.15 32.41 -4.92
CA LEU A 200 -6.62 31.20 -4.29
C LEU A 200 -5.52 30.60 -5.18
N PHE A 201 -4.33 30.40 -4.62
CA PHE A 201 -3.22 29.71 -5.25
C PHE A 201 -2.95 28.38 -4.53
N ALA A 202 -2.71 27.33 -5.30
CA ALA A 202 -2.21 26.05 -4.81
C ALA A 202 -0.71 26.16 -4.53
N THR A 203 -0.24 25.58 -3.41
CA THR A 203 1.20 25.48 -3.15
C THR A 203 1.77 24.20 -3.78
N PRO A 204 3.10 24.12 -3.98
CA PRO A 204 3.74 22.87 -4.42
C PRO A 204 3.44 21.68 -3.51
N LEU A 205 3.09 21.92 -2.24
CA LEU A 205 2.68 20.86 -1.31
C LEU A 205 1.39 20.15 -1.76
N LEU A 206 0.45 20.87 -2.36
CA LEU A 206 -0.77 20.29 -2.92
C LEU A 206 -0.46 19.46 -4.16
N LEU A 207 0.43 19.94 -5.03
CA LEU A 207 0.87 19.19 -6.20
C LEU A 207 1.50 17.85 -5.78
N VAL A 208 2.36 17.86 -4.77
CA VAL A 208 2.96 16.65 -4.22
C VAL A 208 1.89 15.70 -3.69
N LEU A 209 0.90 16.21 -2.94
CA LEU A 209 -0.23 15.40 -2.45
C LEU A 209 -1.01 14.76 -3.62
N ILE A 210 -1.32 15.53 -4.67
CA ILE A 210 -2.01 15.00 -5.86
C ILE A 210 -1.17 13.91 -6.53
N LEU A 211 0.14 14.10 -6.69
CA LEU A 211 1.01 13.10 -7.28
C LEU A 211 1.12 11.83 -6.43
N VAL A 212 1.11 11.97 -5.11
CA VAL A 212 1.04 10.86 -4.15
C VAL A 212 -0.26 10.06 -4.35
N GLU A 213 -1.41 10.73 -4.39
CA GLU A 213 -2.72 10.08 -4.61
C GLU A 213 -2.79 9.40 -5.98
N LEU A 214 -2.33 10.08 -7.03
CA LEU A 214 -2.27 9.51 -8.38
C LEU A 214 -1.36 8.28 -8.43
N SER A 215 -0.22 8.32 -7.73
CA SER A 215 0.65 7.16 -7.64
C SER A 215 -0.03 5.99 -6.93
N ASP A 216 -0.76 6.23 -5.83
CA ASP A 216 -1.49 5.15 -5.14
C ASP A 216 -2.57 4.53 -6.04
N VAL A 217 -3.29 5.33 -6.82
CA VAL A 217 -4.25 4.82 -7.83
C VAL A 217 -3.54 3.96 -8.87
N ILE A 218 -2.39 4.40 -9.37
CA ILE A 218 -1.60 3.61 -10.33
C ILE A 218 -1.17 2.27 -9.71
N PHE A 219 -0.68 2.27 -8.47
CA PHE A 219 -0.30 1.05 -7.77
C PHE A 219 -1.49 0.14 -7.44
N ALA A 220 -2.65 0.72 -7.16
CA ALA A 220 -3.87 -0.04 -6.93
C ALA A 220 -4.32 -0.82 -8.18
N VAL A 221 -3.90 -0.40 -9.40
CA VAL A 221 -4.14 -1.16 -10.62
C VAL A 221 -3.43 -2.52 -10.58
N ASP A 222 -2.28 -2.64 -9.93
CA ASP A 222 -1.61 -3.93 -9.71
C ASP A 222 -2.15 -4.63 -8.45
N SER A 223 -2.33 -3.89 -7.35
CA SER A 223 -2.63 -4.51 -6.06
C SER A 223 -4.06 -5.05 -5.95
N ILE A 224 -5.06 -4.35 -6.52
CA ILE A 224 -6.47 -4.74 -6.44
C ILE A 224 -6.76 -6.04 -7.21
N PRO A 225 -6.29 -6.21 -8.46
CA PRO A 225 -6.38 -7.51 -9.13
C PRO A 225 -5.72 -8.64 -8.35
N ALA A 226 -4.56 -8.38 -7.74
CA ALA A 226 -3.81 -9.39 -7.00
C ALA A 226 -4.57 -9.91 -5.77
N ILE A 227 -5.26 -9.03 -5.04
CA ILE A 227 -6.11 -9.45 -3.91
C ILE A 227 -7.36 -10.20 -4.38
N PHE A 228 -7.94 -9.81 -5.52
CA PHE A 228 -9.08 -10.54 -6.09
C PHE A 228 -8.75 -11.97 -6.54
N ALA A 229 -7.47 -12.26 -6.80
CA ALA A 229 -6.97 -13.62 -7.02
C ALA A 229 -6.95 -14.50 -5.76
N VAL A 230 -7.06 -13.87 -4.58
CA VAL A 230 -7.08 -14.54 -3.27
C VAL A 230 -8.52 -14.73 -2.81
N THR A 231 -9.32 -13.67 -2.89
CA THR A 231 -10.72 -13.67 -2.48
C THR A 231 -11.52 -12.66 -3.26
N THR A 232 -12.76 -13.01 -3.57
CA THR A 232 -13.75 -12.12 -4.19
C THR A 232 -14.66 -11.44 -3.16
N ASP A 233 -14.47 -11.71 -1.87
CA ASP A 233 -15.27 -11.08 -0.82
C ASP A 233 -14.82 -9.62 -0.58
N PRO A 234 -15.65 -8.62 -0.94
CA PRO A 234 -15.27 -7.21 -0.81
C PRO A 234 -14.96 -6.81 0.63
N PHE A 235 -15.54 -7.47 1.63
CA PHE A 235 -15.24 -7.19 3.04
C PHE A 235 -13.79 -7.56 3.36
N ILE A 236 -13.31 -8.72 2.92
CA ILE A 236 -11.94 -9.17 3.20
C ILE A 236 -10.94 -8.39 2.37
N VAL A 237 -11.27 -8.13 1.10
CA VAL A 237 -10.47 -7.28 0.22
C VAL A 237 -10.27 -5.91 0.85
N LEU A 238 -11.34 -5.25 1.29
CA LEU A 238 -11.24 -3.93 1.90
C LEU A 238 -10.52 -3.96 3.25
N THR A 239 -10.91 -4.84 4.15
CA THR A 239 -10.34 -4.89 5.51
C THR A 239 -8.84 -5.15 5.46
N SER A 240 -8.40 -6.15 4.71
CA SER A 240 -6.96 -6.48 4.58
C SER A 240 -6.15 -5.32 3.98
N ASN A 241 -6.71 -4.64 2.97
CA ASN A 241 -6.10 -3.49 2.31
C ASN A 241 -5.98 -2.28 3.25
N LEU A 242 -7.06 -1.92 3.95
CA LEU A 242 -7.05 -0.81 4.90
C LEU A 242 -6.09 -1.09 6.06
N PHE A 243 -6.06 -2.30 6.62
CA PHE A 243 -5.08 -2.66 7.65
C PHE A 243 -3.63 -2.59 7.14
N ALA A 244 -3.36 -2.93 5.88
CA ALA A 244 -2.03 -2.83 5.30
C ALA A 244 -1.56 -1.37 5.16
N ILE A 245 -2.47 -0.47 4.78
CA ILE A 245 -2.24 0.97 4.60
C ILE A 245 -2.15 1.71 5.92
N LEU A 246 -2.93 1.29 6.92
CA LEU A 246 -2.81 1.81 8.27
C LEU A 246 -1.40 1.50 8.81
N GLY A 247 -0.68 2.54 9.19
CA GLY A 247 0.74 2.46 9.55
C GLY A 247 1.74 2.74 8.42
N LEU A 248 1.29 3.09 7.21
CA LEU A 248 2.15 3.54 6.11
C LEU A 248 3.09 4.68 6.53
N ARG A 249 2.63 5.62 7.36
CA ARG A 249 3.49 6.70 7.87
C ARG A 249 4.66 6.19 8.68
N ALA A 250 4.45 5.21 9.57
CA ALA A 250 5.54 4.59 10.33
C ALA A 250 6.50 3.85 9.40
N MET A 251 5.95 3.15 8.40
CA MET A 251 6.75 2.45 7.39
C MET A 251 7.57 3.43 6.53
N TYR A 252 7.01 4.59 6.18
CA TYR A 252 7.71 5.66 5.48
C TYR A 252 8.96 6.10 6.26
N PHE A 253 8.84 6.41 7.56
CA PHE A 253 10.00 6.83 8.34
C PHE A 253 11.00 5.69 8.59
N LEU A 254 10.54 4.44 8.66
CA LEU A 254 11.40 3.27 8.74
C LEU A 254 12.24 3.10 7.47
N LEU A 255 11.58 3.21 6.31
CA LEU A 255 12.20 3.02 5.00
C LEU A 255 13.02 4.23 4.57
N ALA A 256 12.63 5.46 4.90
CA ALA A 256 13.41 6.66 4.62
C ALA A 256 14.85 6.55 5.19
N GLY A 257 14.99 5.98 6.39
CA GLY A 257 16.29 5.76 7.03
C GLY A 257 17.04 4.52 6.52
N ALA A 258 16.41 3.70 5.68
CA ALA A 258 16.96 2.46 5.16
C ALA A 258 16.84 2.33 3.64
N ALA A 259 16.50 3.41 2.92
CA ALA A 259 16.07 3.36 1.52
C ALA A 259 17.15 2.77 0.61
N GLU A 260 18.42 3.12 0.87
CA GLU A 260 19.59 2.59 0.16
C GLU A 260 19.81 1.09 0.38
N ARG A 261 19.25 0.54 1.47
CA ARG A 261 19.41 -0.85 1.88
C ARG A 261 18.31 -1.77 1.33
N PHE A 262 17.39 -1.31 0.47
CA PHE A 262 16.22 -2.12 0.06
C PHE A 262 16.05 -2.26 -1.45
N SER A 263 17.11 -2.08 -2.24
CA SER A 263 17.08 -2.20 -3.71
C SER A 263 16.55 -3.55 -4.22
N MET A 264 16.69 -4.63 -3.45
CA MET A 264 16.26 -5.97 -3.86
C MET A 264 14.76 -6.25 -3.69
N LEU A 265 13.99 -5.38 -3.01
CA LEU A 265 12.55 -5.61 -2.76
C LEU A 265 11.72 -5.65 -4.04
N LYS A 266 12.09 -4.83 -5.03
CA LYS A 266 11.46 -4.80 -6.36
C LYS A 266 11.46 -6.18 -7.03
N TYR A 267 12.54 -6.96 -6.88
CA TYR A 267 12.60 -8.31 -7.43
C TYR A 267 11.67 -9.27 -6.68
N GLY A 268 11.63 -9.22 -5.35
CA GLY A 268 10.69 -10.03 -4.56
C GLY A 268 9.25 -9.79 -4.95
N LEU A 269 8.86 -8.51 -5.08
CA LEU A 269 7.53 -8.15 -5.50
C LEU A 269 7.23 -8.58 -6.94
N SER A 270 8.20 -8.49 -7.85
CA SER A 270 8.00 -8.94 -9.24
C SER A 270 7.66 -10.43 -9.32
N VAL A 271 8.31 -11.25 -8.49
CA VAL A 271 8.03 -12.69 -8.40
C VAL A 271 6.65 -12.94 -7.82
N ILE A 272 6.22 -12.17 -6.81
CA ILE A 272 4.87 -12.25 -6.24
C ILE A 272 3.82 -11.92 -7.31
N LEU A 273 3.99 -10.83 -8.07
CA LEU A 273 3.05 -10.44 -9.12
C LEU A 273 2.97 -11.49 -10.24
N VAL A 274 4.11 -12.03 -10.67
CA VAL A 274 4.15 -13.11 -11.67
C VAL A 274 3.43 -14.35 -11.15
N PHE A 275 3.70 -14.77 -9.91
CA PHE A 275 3.04 -15.92 -9.31
C PHE A 275 1.52 -15.75 -9.23
N ILE A 276 1.05 -14.58 -8.76
CA ILE A 276 -0.38 -14.29 -8.66
C ILE A 276 -1.02 -14.20 -10.05
N GLY A 277 -0.34 -13.59 -11.03
CA GLY A 277 -0.81 -13.51 -12.41
C GLY A 277 -0.99 -14.90 -13.02
N ILE A 278 -0.03 -15.81 -12.83
CA ILE A 278 -0.15 -17.21 -13.25
C ILE A 278 -1.33 -17.87 -12.56
N LYS A 279 -1.45 -17.73 -11.23
CA LYS A 279 -2.56 -18.29 -10.45
C LYS A 279 -3.92 -17.86 -11.02
N MET A 280 -4.08 -16.59 -11.39
CA MET A 280 -5.33 -16.09 -11.99
C MET A 280 -5.60 -16.70 -13.36
N LEU A 281 -4.57 -16.84 -14.21
CA LEU A 281 -4.74 -17.39 -15.57
C LEU A 281 -5.04 -18.88 -15.60
N ILE A 282 -4.68 -19.62 -14.55
CA ILE A 282 -4.94 -21.06 -14.46
C ILE A 282 -6.19 -21.39 -13.64
N VAL A 283 -6.98 -20.39 -13.23
CA VAL A 283 -8.07 -20.57 -12.25
C VAL A 283 -9.08 -21.63 -12.68
N ASP A 284 -9.45 -21.70 -13.96
CA ASP A 284 -10.41 -22.72 -14.45
C ASP A 284 -9.80 -24.13 -14.56
N PHE A 285 -8.47 -24.25 -14.66
CA PHE A 285 -7.78 -25.53 -14.78
C PHE A 285 -7.36 -26.10 -13.42
N TYR A 286 -6.89 -25.24 -12.53
CA TYR A 286 -6.34 -25.64 -11.23
C TYR A 286 -6.49 -24.54 -10.18
N HIS A 287 -7.27 -24.85 -9.14
CA HIS A 287 -7.47 -23.94 -8.01
C HIS A 287 -6.34 -24.10 -7.00
N ILE A 288 -5.37 -23.18 -7.01
CA ILE A 288 -4.29 -23.16 -6.00
C ILE A 288 -4.90 -22.78 -4.63
N PRO A 289 -4.79 -23.66 -3.61
CA PRO A 289 -5.27 -23.34 -2.26
C PRO A 289 -4.64 -22.06 -1.69
N ILE A 290 -5.45 -21.29 -0.97
CA ILE A 290 -5.02 -20.01 -0.37
C ILE A 290 -3.83 -20.20 0.58
N ALA A 291 -3.80 -21.30 1.34
CA ALA A 291 -2.68 -21.63 2.23
C ALA A 291 -1.34 -21.79 1.48
N ILE A 292 -1.35 -22.39 0.28
CA ILE A 292 -0.15 -22.50 -0.57
C ILE A 292 0.24 -21.12 -1.09
N SER A 293 -0.73 -20.33 -1.53
CA SER A 293 -0.48 -18.96 -1.99
C SER A 293 0.17 -18.11 -0.88
N LEU A 294 -0.37 -18.19 0.34
CA LEU A 294 0.17 -17.54 1.53
C LEU A 294 1.62 -17.97 1.78
N GLY A 295 1.88 -19.29 1.78
CA GLY A 295 3.22 -19.83 2.01
C GLY A 295 4.23 -19.39 0.95
N VAL A 296 3.83 -19.36 -0.33
CA VAL A 296 4.69 -18.89 -1.43
C VAL A 296 4.98 -17.40 -1.28
N VAL A 297 3.97 -16.55 -1.08
CA VAL A 297 4.15 -15.10 -0.90
C VAL A 297 5.05 -14.81 0.30
N PHE A 298 4.77 -15.44 1.44
CA PHE A 298 5.57 -15.29 2.65
C PHE A 298 7.02 -15.77 2.46
N GLY A 299 7.21 -16.91 1.79
CA GLY A 299 8.52 -17.46 1.46
C GLY A 299 9.33 -16.52 0.57
N ILE A 300 8.71 -15.96 -0.48
CA ILE A 300 9.37 -14.97 -1.35
C ILE A 300 9.80 -13.75 -0.53
N LEU A 301 8.92 -13.20 0.31
CA LEU A 301 9.27 -12.04 1.15
C LEU A 301 10.44 -12.32 2.09
N ILE A 302 10.45 -13.48 2.77
CA ILE A 302 11.57 -13.89 3.63
C ILE A 302 12.86 -14.00 2.84
N VAL A 303 12.84 -14.72 1.71
CA VAL A 303 14.03 -14.92 0.87
C VAL A 303 14.56 -13.58 0.37
N THR A 304 13.69 -12.69 -0.10
CA THR A 304 14.09 -11.34 -0.52
C THR A 304 14.69 -10.54 0.62
N LEU A 305 14.10 -10.58 1.82
CA LEU A 305 14.67 -9.90 2.99
C LEU A 305 16.04 -10.43 3.39
N ILE A 306 16.24 -11.75 3.36
CA ILE A 306 17.53 -12.41 3.65
C ILE A 306 18.58 -12.02 2.62
N ILE A 307 18.26 -12.13 1.33
CA ILE A 307 19.18 -11.72 0.24
C ILE A 307 19.55 -10.26 0.41
N ASN A 308 18.57 -9.40 0.67
CA ASN A 308 18.79 -7.98 0.84
C ASN A 308 19.71 -7.67 2.05
N THR A 309 19.51 -8.34 3.20
CA THR A 309 20.42 -8.19 4.34
C THR A 309 21.84 -8.70 4.05
N TRP A 310 21.95 -9.79 3.30
CA TRP A 310 23.24 -10.36 2.91
C TRP A 310 24.01 -9.45 1.94
N VAL A 311 23.36 -8.92 0.91
CA VAL A 311 23.94 -7.97 -0.05
C VAL A 311 24.41 -6.71 0.66
N ASN A 312 23.58 -6.13 1.54
CA ASN A 312 23.97 -4.95 2.31
C ASN A 312 25.18 -5.20 3.21
N ARG A 313 25.23 -6.34 3.90
CA ARG A 313 26.40 -6.70 4.73
C ARG A 313 27.68 -6.83 3.91
N GLN A 314 27.61 -7.30 2.67
CA GLN A 314 28.78 -7.36 1.79
C GLN A 314 29.21 -5.98 1.30
N HIS A 315 28.26 -5.09 0.98
CA HIS A 315 28.56 -3.71 0.62
C HIS A 315 29.20 -2.95 1.79
N ASP A 316 28.66 -3.08 3.01
CA ASP A 316 29.22 -2.48 4.22
C ASP A 316 30.67 -2.99 4.48
N LYS A 317 30.93 -4.28 4.27
CA LYS A 317 32.28 -4.87 4.41
C LYS A 317 33.28 -4.38 3.37
N LYS A 318 32.84 -4.17 2.12
CA LYS A 318 33.70 -3.65 1.05
C LYS A 318 34.02 -2.16 1.19
N GLN A 319 33.17 -1.38 1.86
CA GLN A 319 33.43 0.03 2.15
C GLN A 319 34.34 0.25 3.38
N GLN A 320 34.50 -0.77 4.23
CA GLN A 320 35.36 -0.74 5.42
C GLN A 320 36.76 -1.33 5.19
N ALA A 321 37.01 -1.95 4.04
CA ALA A 321 38.30 -2.50 3.63
C ALA A 321 38.99 -1.56 2.63
#